data_AF-A0A3S2AF99-F1
#
_entry.id   AF-A0A3S2AF99-F1
#
_cell.length_a   1.000
_cell.length_b   1.000
_cell.length_c   1.000
_cell.angle_alpha   90.00
_cell.angle_beta   90.00
_cell.angle_gamma   90.00
#
_symmetry.space_group_name_H-M   'P 1'
#
loop_
_entity.id
_entity.type
_entity.pdbx_description
1 polymer ?
#
loop_
_entity_poly.entity_id
_entity_poly.type
_entity_poly.pdbx_seq_one_letter_code
_entity_poly.pdbx_strand_id
1 'polypeptide(L)' 'MFRHFNHVCVSVSIGVIVYARDNCNPQPNTFACLGEACPNLIGLKERIELLTQTCVTLGDRPGISVRCPQAGSR' A
#
# COMPACT_ATOMS: atom_id res chain seq x y z
N MET A 1 -9.88 -2.72 -9.73
CA MET A 1 -8.50 -2.88 -9.23
C MET A 1 -8.44 -3.59 -7.87
N PHE A 2 -9.21 -3.19 -6.86
CA PHE A 2 -9.28 -3.89 -5.55
C PHE A 2 -9.39 -5.42 -5.66
N ARG A 3 -10.34 -5.91 -6.46
CA ARG A 3 -10.60 -7.35 -6.63
C ARG A 3 -9.40 -8.12 -7.21
N HIS A 4 -8.60 -7.48 -8.06
CA HIS A 4 -7.38 -8.07 -8.62
C HIS A 4 -6.31 -8.22 -7.54
N PHE A 5 -6.07 -7.16 -6.77
CA PHE A 5 -5.10 -7.20 -5.66
C PHE A 5 -5.51 -8.17 -4.55
N ASN A 6 -6.80 -8.22 -4.21
CA ASN A 6 -7.31 -9.17 -3.22
C ASN A 6 -7.09 -10.62 -3.67
N HIS A 7 -7.36 -10.92 -4.95
CA HIS A 7 -7.12 -12.26 -5.48
C HIS A 7 -5.63 -12.65 -5.42
N VAL A 8 -4.72 -11.73 -5.74
CA VAL A 8 -3.27 -11.94 -5.62
C VAL A 8 -2.88 -12.16 -4.15
N CYS A 9 -3.36 -11.32 -3.23
CA CYS A 9 -3.07 -11.44 -1.81
C CYS A 9 -3.60 -12.77 -1.23
N VAL A 10 -4.78 -13.24 -1.62
CA VAL A 10 -5.31 -14.53 -1.15
C VAL A 10 -4.55 -15.72 -1.77
N SER A 11 -3.96 -15.55 -2.96
CA SER A 11 -3.24 -16.62 -3.66
C SER A 11 -1.83 -16.87 -3.11
N VAL A 12 -1.28 -15.99 -2.28
CA VAL A 12 0.11 -16.08 -1.79
C VAL A 12 0.21 -15.83 -0.29
N SER A 13 0.98 -16.68 0.41
CA SER A 13 1.24 -16.54 1.86
C SER A 13 2.51 -15.73 2.17
N ILE A 14 3.16 -15.19 1.14
CA ILE A 14 4.35 -14.33 1.27
C ILE A 14 3.94 -12.86 1.32
N GLY A 15 4.84 -12.01 1.84
CA GLY A 15 4.65 -10.56 1.82
C GLY A 15 4.59 -10.01 0.39
N VAL A 16 3.52 -9.27 0.06
CA VAL A 16 3.30 -8.66 -1.26
C VAL A 16 3.60 -7.16 -1.21
N ILE A 17 4.36 -6.68 -2.19
CA ILE A 17 4.59 -5.24 -2.41
C ILE A 17 3.94 -4.86 -3.74
N VAL A 18 3.00 -3.91 -3.72
CA VAL A 18 2.34 -3.43 -4.93
C VAL A 18 3.19 -2.35 -5.60
N TYR A 19 3.43 -2.51 -6.90
CA TYR A 19 4.12 -1.55 -7.73
C TYR A 19 3.12 -0.83 -8.64
N ALA A 20 2.78 0.40 -8.28
CA ALA A 20 1.65 1.12 -8.88
C ALA A 20 2.11 2.11 -9.98
N ARG A 21 2.81 1.61 -11.00
CA ARG A 21 3.39 2.47 -12.06
C ARG A 21 2.52 2.51 -13.33
N ASP A 22 2.66 3.60 -14.09
CA ASP A 22 2.04 3.83 -15.42
C ASP A 22 0.52 3.67 -15.41
N ASN A 23 0.02 2.49 -15.79
CA ASN A 23 -1.40 2.16 -15.89
C ASN A 23 -2.04 1.77 -14.54
N CYS A 24 -1.23 1.58 -13.51
CA CYS A 24 -1.69 1.16 -12.20
C CYS A 24 -1.75 2.37 -11.26
N ASN A 25 -2.83 3.14 -11.28
CA ASN A 25 -3.04 4.28 -10.37
C ASN A 25 -4.16 3.98 -9.34
N PRO A 26 -3.91 3.08 -8.37
CA PRO A 26 -4.86 2.78 -7.31
C PRO A 26 -5.06 4.01 -6.42
N GLN A 27 -6.32 4.29 -6.09
CA GLN A 27 -6.66 5.36 -5.16
C GLN A 27 -6.17 5.01 -3.74
N PRO A 28 -5.74 6.01 -2.94
CA PRO A 28 -5.28 5.77 -1.57
C PRO A 28 -6.34 5.06 -0.71
N ASN A 29 -7.63 5.37 -0.93
CA ASN A 29 -8.73 4.67 -0.25
C ASN A 29 -8.82 3.18 -0.62
N THR A 30 -8.47 2.82 -1.86
CA THR A 30 -8.42 1.40 -2.28
C THR A 30 -7.32 0.65 -1.55
N PHE A 31 -6.16 1.29 -1.34
CA PHE A 31 -5.08 0.73 -0.54
C PHE A 31 -5.46 0.61 0.94
N ALA A 32 -6.23 1.56 1.47
CA ALA A 32 -6.71 1.50 2.84
C ALA A 32 -7.59 0.26 3.07
N CYS A 33 -8.60 0.06 2.24
CA CYS A 33 -9.42 -1.16 2.30
C CYS A 33 -8.60 -2.43 2.06
N LEU A 34 -7.58 -2.39 1.20
CA LEU A 34 -6.74 -3.56 0.95
C LEU A 34 -5.86 -3.92 2.15
N GLY A 35 -5.32 -2.92 2.85
CA GLY A 35 -4.57 -3.12 4.09
C GLY A 35 -5.42 -3.68 5.23
N GLU A 36 -6.71 -3.37 5.24
CA GLU A 36 -7.66 -3.96 6.20
C GLU A 36 -8.05 -5.40 5.83
N ALA A 37 -8.19 -5.70 4.53
CA ALA A 37 -8.59 -7.02 4.05
C ALA A 37 -7.43 -8.03 3.97
N CYS A 38 -6.19 -7.58 3.79
CA CYS A 38 -5.05 -8.42 3.46
C CYS A 38 -3.82 -8.07 4.33
N PRO A 39 -3.54 -8.81 5.42
CA PRO A 39 -2.42 -8.53 6.32
C PRO A 39 -1.05 -8.85 5.70
N ASN A 40 -1.02 -9.56 4.58
CA ASN A 40 0.18 -9.89 3.81
C ASN A 40 0.61 -8.79 2.82
N LEU A 41 -0.20 -7.74 2.66
CA LEU A 41 0.23 -6.55 1.92
C LEU A 41 1.23 -5.78 2.79
N ILE A 42 2.50 -5.79 2.38
CA ILE A 42 3.60 -5.21 3.15
C ILE A 42 4.17 -3.92 2.57
N GLY A 43 3.70 -3.45 1.40
CA GLY A 43 4.21 -2.18 0.90
C GLY A 43 3.62 -1.69 -0.41
N LEU A 44 3.84 -0.40 -0.65
CA LEU A 44 3.55 0.28 -1.90
C LEU A 44 4.85 0.89 -2.44
N LYS A 45 5.22 0.54 -3.65
CA LYS A 45 6.38 1.11 -4.35
C LYS A 45 5.85 1.99 -5.49
N GLU A 46 5.94 3.31 -5.32
CA GLU A 46 5.48 4.30 -6.30
C GLU A 46 6.19 5.67 -6.24
N ARG A 47 5.74 6.66 -7.04
CA ARG A 47 6.12 8.07 -6.92
C ARG A 47 5.81 8.60 -5.52
N ILE A 48 6.65 9.54 -5.05
CA ILE A 48 6.62 10.11 -3.69
C ILE A 48 5.22 10.63 -3.31
N GLU A 49 4.51 11.26 -4.25
CA GLU A 49 3.21 11.90 -3.99
C GLU A 49 2.11 10.91 -3.57
N LEU A 50 1.98 9.77 -4.27
CA LEU A 50 1.03 8.73 -3.92
C LEU A 50 1.44 8.03 -2.62
N LEU A 51 2.75 7.84 -2.43
CA LEU A 51 3.31 7.31 -1.18
C LEU A 51 2.93 8.22 0.01
N THR A 52 3.12 9.53 -0.12
CA THR A 52 2.81 10.51 0.93
C THR A 52 1.30 10.56 1.23
N GLN A 53 0.44 10.63 0.20
CA GLN A 53 -1.02 10.61 0.39
C GLN A 53 -1.51 9.32 1.07
N THR A 54 -0.95 8.19 0.65
CA THR A 54 -1.24 6.87 1.22
C THR A 54 -0.76 6.80 2.67
N CYS A 55 0.45 7.28 2.99
CA CYS A 55 0.97 7.38 4.36
C CYS A 55 0.11 8.28 5.25
N VAL A 56 -0.34 9.44 4.77
CA VAL A 56 -1.22 10.35 5.53
C VAL A 56 -2.58 9.69 5.81
N THR A 57 -3.10 8.91 4.86
CA THR A 57 -4.41 8.24 4.98
C THR A 57 -4.33 6.99 5.88
N LEU A 58 -3.22 6.26 5.83
CA LEU A 58 -3.09 4.94 6.48
C LEU A 58 -2.33 4.94 7.80
N GLY A 59 -1.48 5.95 8.06
CA GLY A 59 -0.60 6.00 9.23
C GLY A 59 0.48 4.92 9.24
N ASP A 60 1.26 4.86 10.31
CA ASP A 60 2.22 3.79 10.59
C ASP A 60 1.46 2.55 11.07
N ARG A 61 0.97 1.74 10.13
CA ARG A 61 0.34 0.45 10.45
C ARG A 61 1.38 -0.67 10.40
N PRO A 62 1.46 -1.56 11.41
CA PRO A 62 2.44 -2.65 11.49
C PRO A 62 2.19 -3.83 10.51
N GLY A 63 1.59 -3.55 9.35
CA GLY A 63 1.31 -4.51 8.29
C GLY A 63 1.82 -4.02 6.94
N ILE A 64 1.70 -2.73 6.63
CA ILE A 64 2.20 -2.12 5.38
C ILE A 64 3.43 -1.25 5.73
N SER A 65 4.62 -1.76 5.40
CA SER A 65 5.85 -0.98 5.30
C SER A 65 5.79 -0.08 4.06
N VAL A 66 4.94 0.95 4.12
CA VAL A 66 5.17 2.14 3.31
C VAL A 66 6.30 2.85 4.04
N ARG A 67 7.54 2.73 3.55
CA ARG A 67 8.63 3.57 4.08
C ARG A 67 8.27 5.01 3.76
N CYS A 68 7.57 5.65 4.70
CA CYS A 68 7.33 7.06 4.69
C CYS A 68 8.74 7.69 4.63
N PRO A 69 9.12 8.42 3.56
CA PRO A 69 10.34 9.19 3.60
C PRO A 69 10.13 10.13 4.78
N GLN A 70 10.84 9.85 5.88
CA GLN A 70 10.53 10.42 7.18
C GLN A 70 10.35 11.93 7.01
N ALA A 71 9.14 12.41 7.32
CA ALA A 71 9.01 13.74 7.84
C ALA A 71 10.01 13.81 9.00
N GLY A 72 11.07 14.59 8.80
CA GLY A 72 12.07 14.82 9.81
C GLY A 72 11.38 15.22 11.11
N SER A 73 11.85 14.61 12.20
CA SER A 73 11.70 15.05 13.59
C SER A 73 11.15 16.47 13.73
N ARG A 74 9.90 16.58 14.18
CA ARG A 74 9.45 17.46 15.26
C ARG A 74 8.31 16.81 16.01
#